data_AF-A0A1M6AR00-F1
#
_entry.id   AF-A0A1M6AR00-F1
#
_cell.length_a   1.000
_cell.length_b   1.000
_cell.length_c   1.000
_cell.angle_alpha   90.00
_cell.angle_beta   90.00
_cell.angle_gamma   90.00
#
_symmetry.space_group_name_H-M   'P 1'
#
loop_
_entity.id
_entity.type
_entity.pdbx_description
1 polymer ?
#
loop_
_entity_poly.entity_id
_entity_poly.type
_entity_poly.pdbx_seq_one_letter_code
_entity_poly.pdbx_strand_id
1 'polypeptide(L)'
;MGDEMIPISLCMIVKNEEANLDKCLNSIGDYVDEIIVVDTGSKDKTKEVAYKYTDKVYDFDWVDDFSKARNFSISKATNDWILVLDADEFLIHFDKLQVQNFLSQNEKAIGRIEIILNFSYYDKIKEVQKSRDRIARLFNRKHYKYEGIIHEQIVPLDGIAIKSQNIGISVDHVGYMAEEVRRKNKWERNKKLLEKSIKENPNDPYLYYNLGKIHYLTKNYVDAIKMFDKAMQSDIDYKLEYAQDLVITYGYSLLNLRKYEDALKVMEYEFYYKNLADYYFLLGLIKMNIGKFEEAIVNFKKSIGKTEKVIGTSSYLSYYNLGVIYEVLGDIGQALSYYGKCGEYVPASKRINEIIKSGKAKRQIQEHIEIGNLEKAKSILNIIEDFLKNDPEIYSIKAVIFMMENKLKEARRTLEKGLQMFSNDEDLLYNIEYLNSIENTSD
;
A
#
# COMPACT_ATOMS: atom_id res chain seq x y z
N MET A 1 -5.12 42.96 -12.25
CA MET A 1 -6.41 42.36 -11.89
C MET A 1 -6.07 41.30 -10.87
N GLY A 2 -6.58 41.40 -9.64
CA GLY A 2 -6.35 40.35 -8.65
C GLY A 2 -6.96 39.07 -9.18
N ASP A 3 -6.22 37.95 -9.15
CA ASP A 3 -6.76 36.64 -9.51
C ASP A 3 -7.93 36.35 -8.58
N GLU A 4 -9.14 36.51 -9.10
CA GLU A 4 -10.37 36.20 -8.38
C GLU A 4 -10.40 34.67 -8.22
N MET A 5 -10.31 34.23 -6.98
CA MET A 5 -10.33 32.82 -6.61
C MET A 5 -11.65 32.20 -7.08
N ILE A 6 -11.56 31.11 -7.85
CA ILE A 6 -12.73 30.41 -8.35
C ILE A 6 -13.34 29.61 -7.20
N PRO A 7 -14.62 29.85 -6.85
CA PRO A 7 -15.23 29.25 -5.68
C PRO A 7 -15.59 27.78 -5.90
N ILE A 8 -15.48 26.99 -4.83
CA ILE A 8 -15.73 25.54 -4.81
C ILE A 8 -16.89 25.21 -3.85
N SER A 9 -17.82 24.39 -4.32
CA SER A 9 -18.87 23.80 -3.46
C SER A 9 -18.50 22.36 -3.11
N LEU A 10 -18.37 22.06 -1.81
CA LEU A 10 -18.32 20.70 -1.30
C LEU A 10 -19.72 20.12 -1.25
N CYS A 11 -19.97 19.04 -2.00
CA CYS A 11 -21.24 18.33 -2.03
C CYS A 11 -21.08 16.94 -1.43
N MET A 12 -21.83 16.64 -0.36
CA MET A 12 -21.77 15.38 0.36
C MET A 12 -23.15 14.71 0.44
N ILE A 13 -23.15 13.38 0.41
CA ILE A 13 -24.29 12.57 0.85
C ILE A 13 -23.88 11.85 2.14
N VAL A 14 -24.76 11.85 3.15
CA VAL A 14 -24.44 11.29 4.47
C VAL A 14 -25.55 10.38 4.97
N LYS A 15 -25.17 9.41 5.82
CA LYS A 15 -26.09 8.54 6.55
C LYS A 15 -25.44 7.91 7.76
N ASN A 16 -25.85 8.30 8.96
CA ASN A 16 -25.33 7.77 10.22
C ASN A 16 -23.80 7.92 10.39
N GLU A 17 -23.30 9.13 10.13
CA GLU A 17 -21.89 9.50 10.14
C GLU A 17 -21.54 10.47 11.28
N GLU A 18 -22.30 10.48 12.39
CA GLU A 18 -22.03 11.34 13.56
C GLU A 18 -20.57 11.25 14.05
N ALA A 19 -19.97 10.06 13.96
CA ALA A 19 -18.61 9.80 14.42
C ALA A 19 -17.50 10.37 13.52
N ASN A 20 -17.79 10.61 12.24
CA ASN A 20 -16.80 10.97 11.23
C ASN A 20 -17.04 12.37 10.64
N LEU A 21 -18.30 12.77 10.46
CA LEU A 21 -18.65 13.99 9.71
C LEU A 21 -18.02 15.26 10.29
N ASP A 22 -17.98 15.39 11.63
CA ASP A 22 -17.37 16.55 12.31
C ASP A 22 -15.88 16.67 11.95
N LYS A 23 -15.13 15.56 11.97
CA LYS A 23 -13.71 15.53 11.59
C LYS A 23 -13.51 15.81 10.09
N CYS A 24 -14.38 15.27 9.24
CA CYS A 24 -14.35 15.51 7.79
C CYS A 24 -14.52 16.99 7.49
N LEU A 25 -15.63 17.59 7.93
CA LEU A 25 -15.94 18.99 7.67
C LEU A 25 -14.92 19.94 8.33
N ASN A 26 -14.46 19.65 9.53
CA ASN A 26 -13.40 20.43 10.19
C ASN A 26 -12.07 20.39 9.40
N SER A 27 -11.76 19.30 8.70
CA SER A 27 -10.50 19.18 7.95
C SER A 27 -10.51 19.95 6.62
N ILE A 28 -11.67 20.11 5.98
CA ILE A 28 -11.79 20.68 4.63
C ILE A 28 -12.42 22.08 4.61
N GLY A 29 -13.12 22.49 5.67
CA GLY A 29 -13.98 23.68 5.67
C GLY A 29 -13.30 24.97 5.19
N ASP A 30 -12.05 25.21 5.61
CA ASP A 30 -11.31 26.43 5.24
C ASP A 30 -10.84 26.47 3.76
N TYR A 31 -11.02 25.37 3.03
CA TYR A 31 -10.55 25.21 1.64
C TYR A 31 -11.68 25.26 0.60
N VAL A 32 -12.94 25.36 1.04
CA VAL A 32 -14.12 25.40 0.18
C VAL A 32 -15.01 26.59 0.56
N ASP A 33 -15.75 27.12 -0.40
CA ASP A 33 -16.54 28.34 -0.24
C ASP A 33 -18.01 28.06 0.13
N GLU A 34 -18.47 26.84 -0.17
CA GLU A 34 -19.82 26.37 0.11
C GLU A 34 -19.79 24.90 0.54
N ILE A 35 -20.54 24.56 1.59
CA ILE A 35 -20.72 23.18 2.05
C ILE A 35 -22.20 22.82 1.92
N ILE A 36 -22.47 21.72 1.24
CA ILE A 36 -23.81 21.15 1.06
C ILE A 36 -23.81 19.73 1.56
N VAL A 37 -24.72 19.46 2.49
CA VAL A 37 -24.90 18.13 3.07
C VAL A 37 -26.30 17.63 2.74
N VAL A 38 -26.36 16.49 2.07
CA VAL A 38 -27.63 15.78 1.81
C VAL A 38 -27.70 14.54 2.70
N ASP A 39 -28.62 14.54 3.63
CA ASP A 39 -28.89 13.41 4.51
C ASP A 39 -29.84 12.40 3.84
N THR A 40 -29.46 11.12 3.82
CA THR A 40 -30.22 10.04 3.17
C THR A 40 -30.96 9.14 4.17
N GLY A 41 -31.38 9.72 5.29
CA GLY A 41 -32.15 9.07 6.35
C GLY A 41 -31.29 8.59 7.52
N SER A 42 -30.47 9.49 8.08
CA SER A 42 -29.76 9.28 9.34
C SER A 42 -30.74 9.17 10.52
N LYS A 43 -30.33 8.39 11.52
CA LYS A 43 -31.05 8.16 12.78
C LYS A 43 -30.23 8.59 14.01
N ASP A 44 -28.97 8.93 13.81
CA ASP A 44 -28.07 9.49 14.81
C ASP A 44 -28.01 11.02 14.68
N LYS A 45 -27.04 11.68 15.32
CA LYS A 45 -26.92 13.14 15.30
C LYS A 45 -26.18 13.69 14.07
N THR A 46 -26.09 12.94 12.97
CA THR A 46 -25.41 13.38 11.74
C THR A 46 -25.88 14.76 11.27
N LYS A 47 -27.20 15.02 11.28
CA LYS A 47 -27.74 16.32 10.88
C LYS A 47 -27.37 17.45 11.83
N GLU A 48 -27.42 17.20 13.14
CA GLU A 48 -26.99 18.19 14.15
C GLU A 48 -25.53 18.57 13.97
N VAL A 49 -24.66 17.60 13.63
CA VAL A 49 -23.26 17.85 13.29
C VAL A 49 -23.14 18.70 12.03
N ALA A 50 -23.85 18.36 10.96
CA ALA A 50 -23.83 19.12 9.70
C ALA A 50 -24.22 20.60 9.90
N TYR A 51 -25.26 20.86 10.70
CA TYR A 51 -25.74 22.21 10.98
C TYR A 51 -24.74 23.12 11.71
N LYS A 52 -23.67 22.56 12.30
CA LYS A 52 -22.58 23.38 12.85
C LYS A 52 -21.73 24.06 11.77
N TYR A 53 -21.69 23.49 10.57
CA TYR A 53 -20.80 23.92 9.48
C TYR A 53 -21.55 24.62 8.34
N THR A 54 -22.83 24.34 8.15
CA THR A 54 -23.63 24.91 7.07
C THR A 54 -25.12 24.93 7.40
N ASP A 55 -25.85 25.92 6.90
CA ASP A 55 -27.31 25.94 6.89
C ASP A 55 -27.90 25.14 5.71
N LYS A 56 -27.07 24.77 4.72
CA LYS A 56 -27.44 24.02 3.51
C LYS A 56 -27.45 22.51 3.74
N VAL A 57 -28.27 22.08 4.69
CA VAL A 57 -28.55 20.67 4.99
C VAL A 57 -29.92 20.31 4.42
N TYR A 58 -29.96 19.29 3.56
CA TYR A 58 -31.18 18.84 2.88
C TYR A 58 -31.43 17.36 3.13
N ASP A 59 -32.71 16.96 3.15
CA ASP A 59 -33.09 15.55 3.19
C ASP A 59 -33.30 15.02 1.76
N PHE A 60 -32.91 13.77 1.52
CA PHE A 60 -33.19 13.03 0.30
C PHE A 60 -33.65 11.61 0.65
N ASP A 61 -34.88 11.26 0.25
CA ASP A 61 -35.40 9.91 0.46
C ASP A 61 -34.55 8.89 -0.28
N TRP A 62 -34.02 7.90 0.44
CA TRP A 62 -33.15 6.88 -0.15
C TRP A 62 -33.93 6.01 -1.15
N VAL A 63 -33.56 6.08 -2.44
CA VAL A 63 -34.22 5.38 -3.55
C VAL A 63 -33.37 4.26 -4.16
N ASP A 64 -32.45 3.69 -3.39
CA ASP A 64 -31.52 2.65 -3.85
C ASP A 64 -30.70 3.08 -5.09
N ASP A 65 -30.20 4.33 -5.08
CA ASP A 65 -29.42 4.91 -6.17
C ASP A 65 -28.52 6.05 -5.64
N PHE A 66 -27.21 5.79 -5.59
CA PHE A 66 -26.22 6.77 -5.13
C PHE A 66 -26.10 7.97 -6.08
N SER A 67 -26.13 7.75 -7.40
CA SER A 67 -26.02 8.84 -8.36
C SER A 67 -27.14 9.86 -8.22
N LYS A 68 -28.38 9.42 -7.92
CA LYS A 68 -29.50 10.34 -7.69
C LYS A 68 -29.28 11.22 -6.46
N ALA A 69 -28.81 10.66 -5.35
CA ALA A 69 -28.50 11.44 -4.15
C ALA A 69 -27.33 12.43 -4.40
N ARG A 70 -26.27 11.99 -5.09
CA ARG A 70 -25.14 12.87 -5.49
C ARG A 70 -25.62 14.02 -6.38
N ASN A 71 -26.37 13.72 -7.44
CA ASN A 71 -26.87 14.73 -8.34
C ASN A 71 -27.86 15.69 -7.65
N PHE A 72 -28.64 15.21 -6.68
CA PHE A 72 -29.45 16.08 -5.83
C PHE A 72 -28.60 17.06 -5.02
N SER A 73 -27.51 16.59 -4.38
CA SER A 73 -26.58 17.49 -3.67
C SER A 73 -25.97 18.55 -4.60
N ILE A 74 -25.54 18.12 -5.80
CA ILE A 74 -24.97 19.01 -6.82
C ILE A 74 -25.98 20.05 -7.29
N SER A 75 -27.26 19.69 -7.37
CA SER A 75 -28.33 20.62 -7.77
C SER A 75 -28.54 21.76 -6.78
N LYS A 76 -28.10 21.60 -5.52
CA LYS A 76 -28.17 22.63 -4.48
C LYS A 76 -26.97 23.58 -4.48
N ALA A 77 -25.92 23.24 -5.23
CA ALA A 77 -24.73 24.07 -5.36
C ALA A 77 -25.03 25.39 -6.06
N THR A 78 -24.50 26.46 -5.48
CA THR A 78 -24.53 27.80 -6.07
C THR A 78 -23.32 28.04 -6.96
N ASN A 79 -22.18 27.40 -6.66
CA ASN A 79 -20.99 27.47 -7.51
C ASN A 79 -20.95 26.34 -8.55
N ASP A 80 -20.19 26.54 -9.63
CA ASP A 80 -20.08 25.59 -10.73
C ASP A 80 -19.08 24.47 -10.47
N TRP A 81 -17.99 24.77 -9.78
CA TRP A 81 -17.00 23.78 -9.38
C TRP A 81 -17.45 23.02 -8.14
N ILE A 82 -17.53 21.70 -8.29
CA ILE A 82 -17.98 20.77 -7.28
C ILE A 82 -16.83 19.90 -6.85
N LEU A 83 -16.57 19.87 -5.54
CA LEU A 83 -15.79 18.83 -4.89
C LEU A 83 -16.77 17.85 -4.21
N VAL A 84 -16.57 16.55 -4.42
CA VAL A 84 -17.31 15.51 -3.70
C VAL A 84 -16.38 14.75 -2.77
N LEU A 85 -16.78 14.62 -1.51
CA LEU A 85 -16.11 13.78 -0.51
C LEU A 85 -17.12 12.90 0.22
N ASP A 86 -16.64 11.78 0.74
CA ASP A 86 -17.38 10.93 1.65
C ASP A 86 -17.13 11.35 3.11
N ALA A 87 -18.10 11.13 4.00
CA ALA A 87 -18.01 11.59 5.39
C ALA A 87 -16.89 10.90 6.21
N ASP A 88 -16.38 9.78 5.71
CA ASP A 88 -15.26 9.01 6.28
C ASP A 88 -13.91 9.29 5.56
N GLU A 89 -13.84 10.36 4.76
CA GLU A 89 -12.64 10.90 4.12
C GLU A 89 -12.19 12.21 4.80
N PHE A 90 -10.94 12.31 5.26
CA PHE A 90 -10.38 13.46 5.98
C PHE A 90 -9.26 14.12 5.19
N LEU A 91 -9.26 15.45 5.06
CA LEU A 91 -8.20 16.15 4.33
C LEU A 91 -6.83 15.99 5.02
N ILE A 92 -5.83 15.57 4.25
CA ILE A 92 -4.42 15.55 4.65
C ILE A 92 -3.66 16.72 4.02
N HIS A 93 -3.93 17.00 2.75
CA HIS A 93 -3.19 17.99 1.97
C HIS A 93 -4.09 18.66 0.93
N PHE A 94 -3.92 19.98 0.77
CA PHE A 94 -4.59 20.79 -0.24
C PHE A 94 -3.64 21.86 -0.78
N ASP A 95 -3.17 21.68 -2.01
CA ASP A 95 -2.39 22.68 -2.75
C ASP A 95 -3.33 23.69 -3.41
N LYS A 96 -3.62 24.77 -2.67
CA LYS A 96 -4.55 25.82 -3.09
C LYS A 96 -4.15 26.45 -4.44
N LEU A 97 -2.85 26.63 -4.68
CA LEU A 97 -2.37 27.25 -5.91
C LEU A 97 -2.58 26.31 -7.10
N GLN A 98 -2.21 25.03 -6.95
CA GLN A 98 -2.39 24.06 -8.03
C GLN A 98 -3.88 23.83 -8.33
N VAL A 99 -4.72 23.73 -7.30
CA VAL A 99 -6.17 23.57 -7.48
C VAL A 99 -6.73 24.76 -8.26
N GLN A 100 -6.43 26.00 -7.88
CA GLN A 100 -6.96 27.19 -8.57
C GLN A 100 -6.46 27.33 -10.00
N ASN A 101 -5.19 27.00 -10.26
CA ASN A 101 -4.66 26.92 -11.63
C ASN A 101 -5.40 25.86 -12.46
N PHE A 102 -5.76 24.73 -11.85
CA PHE A 102 -6.57 23.71 -12.51
C PHE A 102 -7.95 24.26 -12.86
N LEU A 103 -8.64 24.92 -11.92
CA LEU A 103 -9.99 25.46 -12.15
C LEU A 103 -10.03 26.52 -13.26
N SER A 104 -9.03 27.39 -13.34
CA SER A 104 -9.01 28.50 -14.30
C SER A 104 -8.68 28.07 -15.73
N GLN A 105 -7.95 26.96 -15.89
CA GLN A 105 -7.46 26.51 -17.21
C GLN A 105 -8.24 25.31 -17.77
N ASN A 106 -9.01 24.60 -16.94
CA ASN A 106 -9.53 23.28 -17.29
C ASN A 106 -11.04 23.13 -17.03
N GLU A 107 -11.86 24.08 -17.49
CA GLU A 107 -13.33 24.08 -17.29
C GLU A 107 -14.01 22.74 -17.63
N LYS A 108 -13.53 22.03 -18.67
CA LYS A 108 -14.02 20.71 -19.13
C LYS A 108 -13.08 19.56 -18.79
N ALA A 109 -12.36 19.62 -17.67
CA ALA A 109 -11.60 18.49 -17.15
C ALA A 109 -12.05 18.12 -15.74
N ILE A 110 -11.68 16.91 -15.33
CA ILE A 110 -11.96 16.39 -13.99
C ILE A 110 -10.67 16.27 -13.19
N GLY A 111 -10.66 16.86 -12.01
CA GLY A 111 -9.61 16.73 -11.01
C GLY A 111 -9.74 15.43 -10.24
N ARG A 112 -8.64 14.67 -10.20
CA ARG A 112 -8.49 13.42 -9.46
C ARG A 112 -7.71 13.65 -8.17
N ILE A 113 -8.37 13.39 -7.05
CA ILE A 113 -7.77 13.51 -5.71
C ILE A 113 -7.13 12.21 -5.29
N GLU A 114 -6.13 12.26 -4.42
CA GLU A 114 -5.57 11.08 -3.78
C GLU A 114 -6.42 10.63 -2.61
N ILE A 115 -6.70 9.34 -2.53
CA ILE A 115 -7.32 8.71 -1.39
C ILE A 115 -6.33 7.70 -0.82
N ILE A 116 -5.94 7.89 0.44
CA ILE A 116 -5.12 6.95 1.19
C ILE A 116 -6.07 5.99 1.92
N LEU A 117 -6.15 4.76 1.43
CA LEU A 117 -6.97 3.71 2.03
C LEU A 117 -6.15 2.96 3.06
N ASN A 118 -6.63 2.89 4.30
CA ASN A 118 -6.04 2.05 5.34
C ASN A 118 -6.80 0.73 5.42
N PHE A 119 -6.16 -0.42 5.24
CA PHE A 119 -6.78 -1.75 5.42
C PHE A 119 -5.90 -2.67 6.26
N SER A 120 -6.53 -3.47 7.12
CA SER A 120 -5.84 -4.53 7.87
C SER A 120 -5.97 -5.84 7.09
N TYR A 121 -4.85 -6.42 6.66
CA TYR A 121 -4.85 -7.67 5.89
C TYR A 121 -4.84 -8.91 6.80
N TYR A 122 -4.29 -8.79 8.01
CA TYR A 122 -4.10 -9.91 8.92
C TYR A 122 -4.69 -9.62 10.30
N ASP A 123 -5.78 -10.33 10.65
CA ASP A 123 -6.43 -10.23 11.97
C ASP A 123 -5.48 -10.57 13.16
N LYS A 124 -4.32 -11.20 12.89
CA LYS A 124 -3.36 -11.67 13.90
C LYS A 124 -2.19 -10.72 14.18
N ILE A 125 -1.87 -9.83 13.24
CA ILE A 125 -0.82 -8.83 13.38
C ILE A 125 -1.52 -7.53 13.06
N LYS A 126 -1.71 -6.63 14.04
CA LYS A 126 -2.39 -5.33 13.88
C LYS A 126 -1.60 -4.38 12.96
N GLU A 127 -1.21 -4.85 11.79
CA GLU A 127 -0.49 -4.12 10.77
C GLU A 127 -1.52 -3.51 9.84
N VAL A 128 -1.45 -2.18 9.74
CA VAL A 128 -2.30 -1.40 8.84
C VAL A 128 -1.52 -1.25 7.54
N GLN A 129 -1.96 -1.99 6.52
CA GLN A 129 -1.48 -1.79 5.17
C GLN A 129 -2.19 -0.57 4.57
N LYS A 130 -1.45 0.21 3.79
CA LYS A 130 -2.01 1.37 3.09
C LYS A 130 -2.00 1.15 1.59
N SER A 131 -2.99 1.67 0.89
CA SER A 131 -2.93 1.89 -0.56
C SER A 131 -3.30 3.30 -0.93
N ARG A 132 -2.89 3.72 -2.12
CA ARG A 132 -3.23 5.01 -2.73
C ARG A 132 -4.06 4.77 -3.97
N ASP A 133 -5.21 5.42 -4.04
CA ASP A 133 -6.02 5.50 -5.25
C ASP A 133 -6.18 6.97 -5.68
N ARG A 134 -6.46 7.17 -6.97
CA ARG A 134 -6.75 8.48 -7.53
C ARG A 134 -8.18 8.48 -8.05
N ILE A 135 -9.07 9.20 -7.39
CA ILE A 135 -10.50 9.20 -7.74
C ILE A 135 -10.92 10.56 -8.26
N ALA A 136 -11.70 10.55 -9.34
CA ALA A 136 -12.34 11.71 -9.92
C ALA A 136 -13.37 12.32 -8.95
N ARG A 137 -13.08 13.51 -8.42
CA ARG A 137 -13.91 14.15 -7.37
C ARG A 137 -14.11 15.66 -7.54
N LEU A 138 -13.29 16.35 -8.35
CA LEU A 138 -13.40 17.79 -8.61
C LEU A 138 -13.79 18.05 -10.06
N PHE A 139 -14.94 18.67 -10.31
CA PHE A 139 -15.45 18.87 -11.69
C PHE A 139 -16.41 20.05 -11.78
N ASN A 140 -16.66 20.52 -13.00
CA ASN A 140 -17.65 21.56 -13.27
C ASN A 140 -19.04 20.95 -13.58
N ARG A 141 -20.05 21.27 -12.78
CA ARG A 141 -21.42 20.73 -12.90
C ARG A 141 -22.12 21.10 -14.21
N LYS A 142 -21.66 22.15 -14.92
CA LYS A 142 -22.19 22.53 -16.24
C LYS A 142 -21.86 21.50 -17.33
N HIS A 143 -20.88 20.62 -17.07
CA HIS A 143 -20.37 19.66 -18.05
C HIS A 143 -20.51 18.22 -17.60
N TYR A 144 -20.73 17.97 -16.31
CA TYR A 144 -20.71 16.61 -15.77
C TYR A 144 -21.83 16.35 -14.76
N LYS A 145 -22.20 15.07 -14.66
CA LYS A 145 -23.10 14.51 -13.64
C LYS A 145 -22.59 13.15 -13.17
N TYR A 146 -23.16 12.61 -12.09
CA TYR A 146 -22.96 11.22 -11.73
C TYR A 146 -23.97 10.30 -12.43
N GLU A 147 -23.53 9.10 -12.79
CA GLU A 147 -24.37 8.03 -13.32
C GLU A 147 -23.96 6.67 -12.75
N GLY A 148 -24.94 5.80 -12.52
CA GLY A 148 -24.76 4.47 -11.91
C GLY A 148 -25.40 4.38 -10.53
N ILE A 149 -26.16 3.30 -10.30
CA ILE A 149 -26.84 3.06 -9.02
C ILE A 149 -25.84 2.98 -7.85
N ILE A 150 -24.66 2.41 -8.10
CA ILE A 150 -23.57 2.21 -7.14
C ILE A 150 -22.24 2.19 -7.88
N HIS A 151 -21.17 2.63 -7.22
CA HIS A 151 -19.88 2.88 -7.86
C HIS A 151 -20.05 3.88 -9.01
N GLU A 152 -20.84 4.92 -8.72
CA GLU A 152 -21.26 5.94 -9.67
C GLU A 152 -20.05 6.65 -10.28
N GLN A 153 -20.09 6.85 -11.60
CA GLN A 153 -19.02 7.49 -12.36
C GLN A 153 -19.44 8.91 -12.74
N ILE A 154 -18.47 9.81 -12.81
CA ILE A 154 -18.69 11.13 -13.39
C ILE A 154 -18.72 10.97 -14.91
N VAL A 155 -19.82 11.37 -15.53
CA VAL A 155 -20.04 11.27 -16.98
C VAL A 155 -20.30 12.65 -17.60
N PRO A 156 -19.83 12.89 -18.83
CA PRO A 156 -20.06 14.15 -19.54
C PRO A 156 -21.54 14.29 -19.93
N LEU A 157 -22.09 15.51 -19.82
CA LEU A 157 -23.44 15.82 -20.26
C LEU A 157 -23.59 15.86 -21.79
N ASP A 158 -22.51 16.21 -22.49
CA ASP A 158 -22.47 16.32 -23.95
C ASP A 158 -21.92 15.05 -24.64
N GLY A 159 -21.56 14.02 -23.87
CA GLY A 159 -21.00 12.77 -24.37
C GLY A 159 -19.53 12.85 -24.83
N ILE A 160 -18.86 14.00 -24.67
CA ILE A 160 -17.47 14.17 -25.11
C ILE A 160 -16.50 13.52 -24.11
N ALA A 161 -15.47 12.85 -24.63
CA ALA A 161 -14.48 12.13 -23.83
C ALA A 161 -13.91 12.97 -22.67
N ILE A 162 -13.83 12.33 -21.50
CA ILE A 162 -13.36 12.93 -20.25
C ILE A 162 -11.85 13.16 -20.32
N LYS A 163 -11.42 14.41 -20.11
CA LYS A 163 -10.04 14.71 -19.72
C LYS A 163 -9.96 14.72 -18.20
N SER A 164 -8.95 14.06 -17.64
CA SER A 164 -8.73 14.05 -16.20
C SER A 164 -7.27 14.34 -15.86
N GLN A 165 -7.05 14.97 -14.71
CA GLN A 165 -5.73 15.35 -14.21
C GLN A 165 -5.65 15.12 -12.71
N ASN A 166 -4.51 14.62 -12.22
CA ASN A 166 -4.26 14.53 -10.79
C ASN A 166 -4.05 15.93 -10.21
N ILE A 167 -4.73 16.20 -9.11
CA ILE A 167 -4.63 17.47 -8.38
C ILE A 167 -4.14 17.24 -6.95
N GLY A 168 -3.64 18.30 -6.34
CA GLY A 168 -2.95 18.34 -5.06
C GLY A 168 -3.92 18.33 -3.89
N ILE A 169 -4.90 17.44 -3.94
CA ILE A 169 -5.80 17.15 -2.83
C ILE A 169 -5.56 15.71 -2.45
N SER A 170 -5.26 15.47 -1.17
CA SER A 170 -5.10 14.13 -0.62
C SER A 170 -5.96 13.99 0.63
N VAL A 171 -6.71 12.90 0.72
CA VAL A 171 -7.57 12.57 1.86
C VAL A 171 -7.19 11.20 2.45
N ASP A 172 -7.30 11.07 3.77
CA ASP A 172 -7.24 9.80 4.48
C ASP A 172 -8.63 9.18 4.51
N HIS A 173 -8.75 7.89 4.19
CA HIS A 173 -10.02 7.18 4.28
C HIS A 173 -9.96 6.16 5.40
N VAL A 174 -10.74 6.41 6.45
CA VAL A 174 -10.75 5.61 7.68
C VAL A 174 -11.91 4.59 7.67
N GLY A 175 -12.71 4.55 6.60
CA GLY A 175 -13.91 3.71 6.49
C GLY A 175 -13.73 2.21 6.79
N TYR A 176 -12.49 1.69 6.77
CA TYR A 176 -12.17 0.30 7.13
C TYR A 176 -11.94 0.06 8.63
N MET A 177 -11.82 1.10 9.45
CA MET A 177 -11.81 1.01 10.92
C MET A 177 -13.22 1.08 11.53
N ALA A 178 -14.26 1.20 10.69
CA ALA A 178 -15.64 1.13 11.13
C ALA A 178 -15.96 -0.22 11.79
N GLU A 179 -16.84 -0.18 12.79
CA GLU A 179 -17.32 -1.35 13.51
C GLU A 179 -17.78 -2.46 12.55
N GLU A 180 -17.40 -3.71 12.84
CA GLU A 180 -17.59 -4.86 11.93
C GLU A 180 -19.03 -4.99 11.41
N VAL A 181 -20.01 -4.70 12.28
CA VAL A 181 -21.44 -4.74 11.96
C VAL A 181 -21.83 -3.71 10.90
N ARG A 182 -21.35 -2.45 11.04
CA ARG A 182 -21.61 -1.39 10.05
C ARG A 182 -21.03 -1.74 8.69
N ARG A 183 -19.83 -2.32 8.69
CA ARG A 183 -19.15 -2.80 7.48
C ARG A 183 -19.93 -3.91 6.78
N LYS A 184 -20.39 -4.93 7.53
CA LYS A 184 -21.23 -6.03 6.99
C LYS A 184 -22.52 -5.49 6.36
N ASN A 185 -23.20 -4.57 7.03
CA ASN A 185 -24.43 -3.96 6.50
C ASN A 185 -24.17 -3.14 5.23
N LYS A 186 -23.06 -2.39 5.16
CA LYS A 186 -22.63 -1.64 3.96
C LYS A 186 -22.40 -2.57 2.78
N TRP A 187 -21.67 -3.66 2.99
CA TRP A 187 -21.40 -4.66 1.95
C TRP A 187 -22.65 -5.36 1.44
N GLU A 188 -23.55 -5.76 2.33
CA GLU A 188 -24.79 -6.45 1.94
C GLU A 188 -25.72 -5.53 1.12
N ARG A 189 -25.87 -4.26 1.52
CA ARG A 189 -26.60 -3.26 0.73
C ARG A 189 -25.95 -3.10 -0.65
N ASN A 190 -24.64 -2.88 -0.68
CA ASN A 190 -23.91 -2.64 -1.92
C ASN A 190 -24.00 -3.84 -2.87
N LYS A 191 -23.93 -5.07 -2.34
CA LYS A 191 -24.12 -6.31 -3.10
C LYS A 191 -25.50 -6.35 -3.76
N LYS A 192 -26.59 -6.07 -3.03
CA LYS A 192 -27.95 -6.05 -3.59
C LYS A 192 -28.11 -5.04 -4.72
N LEU A 193 -27.51 -3.85 -4.57
CA LEU A 193 -27.53 -2.82 -5.61
C LEU A 193 -26.77 -3.26 -6.86
N LEU A 194 -25.59 -3.87 -6.71
CA LEU A 194 -24.83 -4.42 -7.83
C LEU A 194 -25.58 -5.56 -8.53
N GLU A 195 -26.20 -6.47 -7.78
CA GLU A 195 -27.02 -7.55 -8.34
C GLU A 195 -28.22 -7.01 -9.14
N LYS A 196 -28.82 -5.89 -8.69
CA LYS A 196 -29.85 -5.19 -9.45
C LYS A 196 -29.27 -4.57 -10.74
N SER A 197 -28.17 -3.84 -10.64
CA SER A 197 -27.52 -3.22 -11.80
C SER A 197 -27.05 -4.24 -12.83
N ILE A 198 -26.59 -5.43 -12.41
CA ILE A 198 -26.20 -6.53 -13.31
C ILE A 198 -27.42 -7.08 -14.07
N LYS A 199 -28.60 -7.14 -13.45
CA LYS A 199 -29.82 -7.56 -14.15
C LYS A 199 -30.22 -6.56 -15.24
N GLU A 200 -29.97 -5.28 -15.01
CA GLU A 200 -30.27 -4.20 -15.97
C GLU A 200 -29.21 -4.13 -17.08
N ASN A 201 -27.92 -4.33 -16.74
CA ASN A 201 -26.78 -4.26 -17.66
C ASN A 201 -25.89 -5.51 -17.53
N PRO A 202 -26.31 -6.68 -18.05
CA PRO A 202 -25.65 -7.95 -17.79
C PRO A 202 -24.30 -8.13 -18.48
N ASN A 203 -23.92 -7.22 -19.37
CA ASN A 203 -22.68 -7.27 -20.15
C ASN A 203 -21.65 -6.24 -19.67
N ASP A 204 -21.91 -5.50 -18.60
CA ASP A 204 -20.96 -4.50 -18.08
C ASP A 204 -19.92 -5.19 -17.17
N PRO A 205 -18.64 -5.31 -17.61
CA PRO A 205 -17.60 -5.94 -16.82
C PRO A 205 -17.30 -5.19 -15.52
N TYR A 206 -17.53 -3.88 -15.46
CA TYR A 206 -17.28 -3.08 -14.27
C TYR A 206 -18.19 -3.49 -13.10
N LEU A 207 -19.44 -3.87 -13.38
CA LEU A 207 -20.36 -4.34 -12.35
C LEU A 207 -19.94 -5.68 -11.75
N TYR A 208 -19.51 -6.62 -12.59
CA TYR A 208 -18.99 -7.91 -12.12
C TYR A 208 -17.68 -7.75 -11.34
N TYR A 209 -16.78 -6.88 -11.79
CA TYR A 209 -15.58 -6.52 -11.05
C TYR A 209 -15.92 -6.01 -9.64
N ASN A 210 -16.82 -5.03 -9.52
CA ASN A 210 -17.21 -4.48 -8.21
C ASN A 210 -17.86 -5.54 -7.31
N LEU A 211 -18.71 -6.42 -7.87
CA LEU A 211 -19.30 -7.52 -7.11
C LEU A 211 -18.23 -8.52 -6.65
N GLY A 212 -17.26 -8.83 -7.50
CA GLY A 212 -16.08 -9.63 -7.16
C GLY A 212 -15.25 -9.00 -6.04
N LYS A 213 -15.06 -7.67 -6.03
CA LYS A 213 -14.40 -6.95 -4.93
C LYS A 213 -15.14 -7.10 -3.61
N ILE A 214 -16.47 -7.04 -3.59
CA ILE A 214 -17.25 -7.29 -2.37
C ILE A 214 -17.03 -8.72 -1.86
N HIS A 215 -17.08 -9.72 -2.75
CA HIS A 215 -16.79 -11.10 -2.38
C HIS A 215 -15.35 -11.27 -1.85
N TYR A 216 -14.38 -10.61 -2.46
CA TYR A 216 -12.99 -10.60 -1.99
C TYR A 216 -12.86 -10.00 -0.59
N LEU A 217 -13.43 -8.81 -0.35
CA LEU A 217 -13.40 -8.12 0.94
C LEU A 217 -14.12 -8.91 2.05
N THR A 218 -15.13 -9.69 1.69
CA THR A 218 -15.82 -10.62 2.60
C THR A 218 -15.15 -12.00 2.71
N LYS A 219 -13.95 -12.16 2.12
CA LYS A 219 -13.15 -13.40 2.10
C LYS A 219 -13.84 -14.59 1.40
N ASN A 220 -14.86 -14.33 0.59
CA ASN A 220 -15.56 -15.31 -0.25
C ASN A 220 -14.84 -15.48 -1.60
N TYR A 221 -13.59 -15.95 -1.58
CA TYR A 221 -12.71 -15.96 -2.75
C TYR A 221 -13.25 -16.79 -3.93
N VAL A 222 -14.02 -17.85 -3.66
CA VAL A 222 -14.64 -18.68 -4.72
C VAL A 222 -15.60 -17.85 -5.57
N ASP A 223 -16.49 -17.08 -4.94
CA ASP A 223 -17.45 -16.25 -5.67
C ASP A 223 -16.79 -15.00 -6.24
N ALA A 224 -15.74 -14.47 -5.58
CA ALA A 224 -14.92 -13.40 -6.14
C ALA A 224 -14.34 -13.80 -7.51
N ILE A 225 -13.69 -14.97 -7.58
CA ILE A 225 -13.14 -15.54 -8.83
C ILE A 225 -14.23 -15.69 -9.88
N LYS A 226 -15.40 -16.25 -9.54
CA LYS A 226 -16.51 -16.40 -10.51
C LYS A 226 -16.93 -15.06 -11.11
N MET A 227 -17.00 -14.00 -10.31
CA MET A 227 -17.40 -12.67 -10.81
C MET A 227 -16.28 -12.03 -11.62
N PHE A 228 -15.03 -12.18 -11.20
CA PHE A 228 -13.88 -11.73 -11.98
C PHE A 228 -13.77 -12.45 -13.32
N ASP A 229 -13.96 -13.77 -13.37
CA ASP A 229 -14.00 -14.54 -14.61
C ASP A 229 -15.09 -14.02 -15.56
N LYS A 230 -16.29 -13.70 -15.03
CA LYS A 230 -17.36 -13.08 -15.83
C LYS A 230 -16.97 -11.71 -16.38
N ALA A 231 -16.30 -10.88 -15.58
CA ALA A 231 -15.79 -9.60 -16.06
C ALA A 231 -14.78 -9.84 -17.20
N MET A 232 -13.79 -10.71 -16.99
CA MET A 232 -12.69 -10.98 -17.92
C MET A 232 -13.12 -11.70 -19.21
N GLN A 233 -14.31 -12.30 -19.26
CA GLN A 233 -14.94 -12.82 -20.48
C GLN A 233 -15.47 -11.72 -21.42
N SER A 234 -15.61 -10.49 -20.93
CA SER A 234 -16.02 -9.34 -21.74
C SER A 234 -14.82 -8.68 -22.42
N ASP A 235 -15.06 -7.84 -23.43
CA ASP A 235 -14.02 -7.03 -24.07
C ASP A 235 -13.63 -5.85 -23.14
N ILE A 236 -12.63 -6.07 -22.29
CA ILE A 236 -12.09 -5.08 -21.36
C ILE A 236 -10.85 -4.41 -21.98
N ASP A 237 -10.80 -3.08 -21.95
CA ASP A 237 -9.53 -2.38 -22.11
C ASP A 237 -8.70 -2.55 -20.83
N TYR A 238 -7.74 -3.48 -20.88
CA TYR A 238 -6.86 -3.79 -19.76
C TYR A 238 -5.93 -2.64 -19.34
N LYS A 239 -5.88 -1.53 -20.08
CA LYS A 239 -5.17 -0.32 -19.64
C LYS A 239 -5.93 0.44 -18.55
N LEU A 240 -7.24 0.22 -18.43
CA LEU A 240 -8.08 0.89 -17.43
C LEU A 240 -7.67 0.50 -16.00
N GLU A 241 -7.78 1.43 -15.07
CA GLU A 241 -7.32 1.21 -13.69
C GLU A 241 -8.13 0.16 -12.94
N TYR A 242 -9.44 0.03 -13.22
CA TYR A 242 -10.24 -1.03 -12.62
C TYR A 242 -9.85 -2.41 -13.18
N ALA A 243 -9.40 -2.49 -14.44
CA ALA A 243 -8.92 -3.74 -15.04
C ALA A 243 -7.59 -4.18 -14.43
N GLN A 244 -6.70 -3.22 -14.12
CA GLN A 244 -5.49 -3.47 -13.33
C GLN A 244 -5.83 -4.10 -11.97
N ASP A 245 -6.73 -3.45 -11.22
CA ASP A 245 -7.15 -3.94 -9.89
C ASP A 245 -7.92 -5.26 -9.96
N LEU A 246 -8.71 -5.48 -11.01
CA LEU A 246 -9.39 -6.74 -11.32
C LEU A 246 -8.38 -7.88 -11.43
N VAL A 247 -7.37 -7.76 -12.29
CA VAL A 247 -6.36 -8.81 -12.52
C VAL A 247 -5.55 -9.07 -11.25
N ILE A 248 -5.13 -8.02 -10.55
CA ILE A 248 -4.37 -8.14 -9.30
C ILE A 248 -5.21 -8.83 -8.22
N THR A 249 -6.45 -8.39 -8.00
CA THR A 249 -7.33 -8.97 -6.98
C THR A 249 -7.76 -10.40 -7.34
N TYR A 250 -7.94 -10.70 -8.62
CA TYR A 250 -8.16 -12.05 -9.12
C TYR A 250 -7.00 -12.99 -8.76
N GLY A 251 -5.75 -12.59 -9.05
CA GLY A 251 -4.58 -13.37 -8.68
C GLY A 251 -4.43 -13.56 -7.17
N TYR A 252 -4.70 -12.53 -6.36
CA TYR A 252 -4.75 -12.69 -4.89
C TYR A 252 -5.86 -13.65 -4.44
N SER A 253 -7.02 -13.65 -5.09
CA SER A 253 -8.11 -14.58 -4.77
C SER A 253 -7.69 -16.03 -5.03
N LEU A 254 -6.99 -16.28 -6.14
CA LEU A 254 -6.44 -17.60 -6.47
C LEU A 254 -5.34 -18.03 -5.48
N LEU A 255 -4.44 -17.11 -5.10
CA LEU A 255 -3.44 -17.36 -4.05
C LEU A 255 -4.08 -17.77 -2.72
N ASN A 256 -5.12 -17.05 -2.28
CA ASN A 256 -5.81 -17.35 -1.01
C ASN A 256 -6.52 -18.72 -1.05
N LEU A 257 -6.96 -19.18 -2.22
CA LEU A 257 -7.48 -20.54 -2.42
C LEU A 257 -6.40 -21.59 -2.71
N ARG A 258 -5.11 -21.21 -2.69
CA ARG A 258 -3.96 -22.06 -3.01
C ARG A 258 -4.01 -22.66 -4.42
N LYS A 259 -4.69 -21.98 -5.36
CA LYS A 259 -4.76 -22.35 -6.78
C LYS A 259 -3.62 -21.70 -7.54
N TYR A 260 -2.39 -22.09 -7.23
CA TYR A 260 -1.20 -21.36 -7.66
C TYR A 260 -0.93 -21.48 -9.17
N GLU A 261 -1.21 -22.64 -9.76
CA GLU A 261 -1.06 -22.89 -11.19
C GLU A 261 -2.06 -22.05 -12.00
N ASP A 262 -3.30 -21.91 -11.51
CA ASP A 262 -4.28 -20.99 -12.11
C ASP A 262 -3.83 -19.53 -11.96
N ALA A 263 -3.24 -19.17 -10.81
CA ALA A 263 -2.76 -17.81 -10.57
C ALA A 263 -1.67 -17.39 -11.55
N LEU A 264 -0.90 -18.33 -12.13
CA LEU A 264 0.10 -18.02 -13.16
C LEU A 264 -0.50 -17.41 -14.43
N LYS A 265 -1.80 -17.59 -14.70
CA LYS A 265 -2.50 -16.95 -15.84
C LYS A 265 -2.39 -15.43 -15.80
N VAL A 266 -2.18 -14.82 -14.63
CA VAL A 266 -1.97 -13.36 -14.56
C VAL A 266 -0.75 -12.89 -15.35
N MET A 267 0.22 -13.78 -15.66
CA MET A 267 1.39 -13.47 -16.49
C MET A 267 1.01 -12.99 -17.90
N GLU A 268 -0.15 -13.38 -18.42
CA GLU A 268 -0.66 -12.96 -19.73
C GLU A 268 -0.84 -11.43 -19.83
N TYR A 269 -0.93 -10.74 -18.67
CA TYR A 269 -1.15 -9.30 -18.60
C TYR A 269 0.14 -8.48 -18.41
N GLU A 270 1.34 -9.09 -18.47
CA GLU A 270 2.62 -8.38 -18.23
C GLU A 270 2.81 -7.19 -19.19
N PHE A 271 2.35 -7.32 -20.43
CA PHE A 271 2.42 -6.25 -21.43
C PHE A 271 1.75 -4.95 -20.95
N TYR A 272 0.59 -5.07 -20.28
CA TYR A 272 -0.17 -3.93 -19.78
C TYR A 272 0.41 -3.36 -18.48
N TYR A 273 0.98 -4.23 -17.63
CA TYR A 273 1.30 -3.90 -16.23
C TYR A 273 2.79 -3.84 -15.91
N LYS A 274 3.65 -3.77 -16.93
CA LYS A 274 5.12 -3.68 -16.81
C LYS A 274 5.65 -2.55 -15.91
N ASN A 275 4.85 -1.54 -15.59
CA ASN A 275 5.25 -0.40 -14.75
C ASN A 275 4.64 -0.44 -13.34
N LEU A 276 3.87 -1.47 -13.01
CA LEU A 276 3.20 -1.60 -11.71
C LEU A 276 4.00 -2.53 -10.78
N ALA A 277 4.35 -2.02 -9.60
CA ALA A 277 5.01 -2.78 -8.56
C ALA A 277 4.11 -3.90 -8.04
N ASP A 278 2.83 -3.61 -7.80
CA ASP A 278 1.83 -4.53 -7.27
C ASP A 278 1.70 -5.81 -8.12
N TYR A 279 1.78 -5.66 -9.44
CA TYR A 279 1.71 -6.77 -10.40
C TYR A 279 2.91 -7.71 -10.25
N TYR A 280 4.13 -7.17 -10.25
CA TYR A 280 5.34 -7.97 -10.09
C TYR A 280 5.47 -8.55 -8.67
N PHE A 281 5.00 -7.82 -7.67
CA PHE A 281 4.93 -8.32 -6.30
C PHE A 281 4.01 -9.54 -6.21
N LEU A 282 2.81 -9.47 -6.81
CA LEU A 282 1.88 -10.60 -6.91
C LEU A 282 2.50 -11.79 -7.65
N LEU A 283 3.15 -11.57 -8.79
CA LEU A 283 3.87 -12.63 -9.51
C LEU A 283 4.98 -13.26 -8.66
N GLY A 284 5.72 -12.45 -7.91
CA GLY A 284 6.72 -12.91 -6.95
C GLY A 284 6.10 -13.84 -5.91
N LEU A 285 4.96 -13.46 -5.32
CA LEU A 285 4.23 -14.29 -4.37
C LEU A 285 3.73 -15.60 -4.99
N ILE A 286 3.17 -15.57 -6.20
CA ILE A 286 2.72 -16.77 -6.91
C ILE A 286 3.89 -17.73 -7.13
N LYS A 287 4.99 -17.22 -7.69
CA LYS A 287 6.18 -18.03 -7.99
C LYS A 287 6.85 -18.58 -6.73
N MET A 288 6.85 -17.81 -5.65
CA MET A 288 7.34 -18.27 -4.35
C MET A 288 6.48 -19.43 -3.81
N ASN A 289 5.15 -19.37 -3.91
CA ASN A 289 4.26 -20.41 -3.41
C ASN A 289 4.31 -21.72 -4.21
N ILE A 290 4.67 -21.69 -5.50
CA ILE A 290 4.94 -22.89 -6.31
C ILE A 290 6.38 -23.41 -6.17
N GLY A 291 7.21 -22.79 -5.33
CA GLY A 291 8.60 -23.20 -5.10
C GLY A 291 9.60 -22.75 -6.18
N LYS A 292 9.21 -21.86 -7.09
CA LYS A 292 10.10 -21.30 -8.13
C LYS A 292 10.84 -20.06 -7.62
N PHE A 293 11.77 -20.27 -6.69
CA PHE A 293 12.42 -19.20 -5.94
C PHE A 293 13.24 -18.24 -6.80
N GLU A 294 13.98 -18.73 -7.79
CA GLU A 294 14.79 -17.88 -8.68
C GLU A 294 13.90 -16.93 -9.48
N GLU A 295 12.79 -17.44 -10.03
CA GLU A 295 11.84 -16.62 -10.75
C GLU A 295 11.10 -15.65 -9.81
N ALA A 296 10.81 -16.05 -8.58
CA ALA A 296 10.21 -15.18 -7.57
C ALA A 296 11.15 -14.01 -7.23
N ILE A 297 12.45 -14.28 -7.01
CA ILE A 297 13.47 -13.25 -6.79
C ILE A 297 13.48 -12.24 -7.94
N VAL A 298 13.44 -12.71 -9.19
CA VAL A 298 13.41 -11.81 -10.36
C VAL A 298 12.18 -10.90 -10.31
N ASN A 299 11.00 -11.43 -9.96
CA ASN A 299 9.78 -10.63 -9.91
C ASN A 299 9.75 -9.63 -8.74
N PHE A 300 10.18 -10.02 -7.54
CA PHE A 300 10.35 -9.07 -6.43
C PHE A 300 11.43 -8.01 -6.70
N LYS A 301 12.45 -8.32 -7.53
CA LYS A 301 13.40 -7.30 -7.99
C LYS A 301 12.77 -6.36 -9.01
N LYS A 302 11.94 -6.88 -9.92
CA LYS A 302 11.22 -6.07 -10.91
C LYS A 302 10.23 -5.10 -10.24
N SER A 303 9.60 -5.43 -9.12
CA SER A 303 8.67 -4.52 -8.44
C SER A 303 9.36 -3.29 -7.83
N ILE A 304 10.65 -3.39 -7.47
CA ILE A 304 11.37 -2.31 -6.78
C ILE A 304 11.46 -1.05 -7.65
N GLY A 305 11.09 0.10 -7.07
CA GLY A 305 11.15 1.41 -7.72
C GLY A 305 10.09 1.64 -8.81
N LYS A 306 9.15 0.72 -9.01
CA LYS A 306 8.00 0.90 -9.90
C LYS A 306 6.86 1.66 -9.20
N THR A 307 5.89 2.12 -9.98
CA THR A 307 4.68 2.74 -9.45
C THR A 307 3.92 1.73 -8.59
N GLU A 308 3.64 2.07 -7.34
CA GLU A 308 2.87 1.24 -6.42
C GLU A 308 1.52 1.87 -6.07
N LYS A 309 0.49 1.03 -5.96
CA LYS A 309 -0.76 1.37 -5.28
C LYS A 309 -0.70 0.94 -3.82
N VAL A 310 -0.32 -0.30 -3.55
CA VAL A 310 -0.14 -0.81 -2.19
C VAL A 310 1.25 -0.41 -1.70
N ILE A 311 1.28 0.43 -0.67
CA ILE A 311 2.51 1.01 -0.13
C ILE A 311 3.46 -0.11 0.30
N GLY A 312 4.71 -0.06 -0.15
CA GLY A 312 5.73 -1.05 0.19
C GLY A 312 5.94 -2.14 -0.84
N THR A 313 5.02 -2.35 -1.79
CA THR A 313 5.21 -3.35 -2.85
C THR A 313 6.38 -3.00 -3.77
N SER A 314 6.74 -1.72 -3.90
CA SER A 314 7.95 -1.27 -4.60
C SER A 314 9.19 -1.13 -3.71
N SER A 315 9.09 -1.49 -2.42
CA SER A 315 10.15 -1.29 -1.43
C SER A 315 10.14 -2.38 -0.35
N TYR A 316 9.79 -2.05 0.90
CA TYR A 316 10.02 -2.89 2.07
C TYR A 316 9.30 -4.25 2.02
N LEU A 317 8.13 -4.37 1.39
CA LEU A 317 7.46 -5.67 1.23
C LEU A 317 8.23 -6.56 0.24
N SER A 318 8.69 -5.99 -0.87
CA SER A 318 9.50 -6.73 -1.84
C SER A 318 10.86 -7.13 -1.26
N TYR A 319 11.53 -6.22 -0.54
CA TYR A 319 12.77 -6.54 0.18
C TYR A 319 12.54 -7.62 1.23
N TYR A 320 11.45 -7.55 2.00
CA TYR A 320 11.14 -8.56 3.00
C TYR A 320 10.97 -9.95 2.37
N ASN A 321 10.23 -10.06 1.28
CA ASN A 321 10.03 -11.35 0.59
C ASN A 321 11.33 -11.86 -0.06
N LEU A 322 12.18 -10.98 -0.59
CA LEU A 322 13.54 -11.36 -1.01
C LEU A 322 14.34 -11.94 0.17
N GLY A 323 14.31 -11.27 1.32
CA GLY A 323 14.95 -11.75 2.54
C GLY A 323 14.46 -13.13 2.98
N VAL A 324 13.13 -13.34 2.95
CA VAL A 324 12.51 -14.65 3.23
C VAL A 324 13.02 -15.73 2.29
N ILE A 325 13.06 -15.46 0.97
CA ILE A 325 13.54 -16.45 0.01
C ILE A 325 15.01 -16.78 0.25
N TYR A 326 15.88 -15.77 0.40
CA TYR A 326 17.30 -16.03 0.65
C TYR A 326 17.55 -16.76 1.97
N GLU A 327 16.73 -16.49 3.00
CA GLU A 327 16.80 -17.24 4.25
C GLU A 327 16.45 -18.72 4.04
N VAL A 328 15.39 -19.01 3.28
CA VAL A 328 14.98 -20.39 2.94
C VAL A 328 16.05 -21.10 2.13
N LEU A 329 16.72 -20.39 1.21
CA LEU A 329 17.84 -20.92 0.41
C LEU A 329 19.15 -21.07 1.22
N GLY A 330 19.18 -20.63 2.48
CA GLY A 330 20.36 -20.71 3.35
C GLY A 330 21.40 -19.60 3.12
N ASP A 331 21.13 -18.62 2.26
CA ASP A 331 22.00 -17.45 2.05
C ASP A 331 21.67 -16.37 3.09
N ILE A 332 22.17 -16.58 4.32
CA ILE A 332 21.87 -15.70 5.46
C ILE A 332 22.38 -14.28 5.24
N GLY A 333 23.53 -14.10 4.56
CA GLY A 333 24.05 -12.78 4.23
C GLY A 333 23.14 -11.98 3.32
N GLN A 334 22.63 -12.59 2.25
CA GLN A 334 21.64 -11.92 1.40
C GLN A 334 20.33 -11.71 2.14
N ALA A 335 19.88 -12.66 2.96
CA ALA A 335 18.67 -12.51 3.76
C ALA A 335 18.75 -11.27 4.67
N LEU A 336 19.82 -11.15 5.46
CA LEU A 336 20.07 -10.02 6.35
C LEU A 336 20.20 -8.69 5.57
N SER A 337 20.87 -8.71 4.42
CA SER A 337 20.99 -7.52 3.55
C SER A 337 19.62 -7.00 3.10
N TYR A 338 18.73 -7.89 2.65
CA TYR A 338 17.39 -7.50 2.24
C TYR A 338 16.48 -7.13 3.40
N TYR A 339 16.56 -7.83 4.54
CA TYR A 339 15.82 -7.42 5.72
C TYR A 339 16.25 -6.03 6.22
N GLY A 340 17.55 -5.71 6.18
CA GLY A 340 18.06 -4.37 6.52
C GLY A 340 17.50 -3.26 5.62
N LYS A 341 17.24 -3.54 4.35
CA LYS A 341 16.61 -2.59 3.41
C LYS A 341 15.13 -2.32 3.69
N CYS A 342 14.51 -3.06 4.60
CA CYS A 342 13.10 -2.87 4.94
C CYS A 342 12.87 -1.67 5.90
N GLY A 343 13.92 -1.03 6.40
CA GLY A 343 13.80 0.08 7.34
C GLY A 343 13.11 -0.33 8.64
N GLU A 344 12.11 0.44 9.07
CA GLU A 344 11.37 0.21 10.32
C GLU A 344 10.28 -0.88 10.21
N TYR A 345 10.27 -1.66 9.13
CA TYR A 345 9.30 -2.75 8.97
C TYR A 345 9.50 -3.83 10.05
N VAL A 346 8.57 -3.87 11.00
CA VAL A 346 8.67 -4.71 12.21
C VAL A 346 8.90 -6.19 11.91
N PRO A 347 8.24 -6.82 10.91
CA PRO A 347 8.50 -8.22 10.59
C PRO A 347 9.95 -8.48 10.17
N ALA A 348 10.58 -7.58 9.40
CA ALA A 348 11.99 -7.71 9.02
C ALA A 348 12.93 -7.61 10.24
N SER A 349 12.69 -6.63 11.10
CA SER A 349 13.45 -6.46 12.35
C SER A 349 13.35 -7.71 13.25
N LYS A 350 12.17 -8.32 13.32
CA LYS A 350 11.97 -9.58 14.05
C LYS A 350 12.77 -10.73 13.43
N ARG A 351 12.75 -10.89 12.09
CA ARG A 351 13.54 -11.92 11.40
C ARG A 351 15.04 -11.75 11.64
N ILE A 352 15.56 -10.53 11.54
CA ILE A 352 16.98 -10.24 11.81
C ILE A 352 17.36 -10.70 13.22
N ASN A 353 16.57 -10.31 14.22
CA ASN A 353 16.82 -10.70 15.61
C ASN A 353 16.80 -12.22 15.82
N GLU A 354 15.88 -12.94 15.17
CA GLU A 354 15.81 -14.41 15.25
C GLU A 354 17.02 -15.09 14.59
N ILE A 355 17.44 -14.61 13.42
CA ILE A 355 18.63 -15.10 12.71
C ILE A 355 19.87 -14.91 13.59
N ILE A 356 20.02 -13.73 14.17
CA ILE A 356 21.15 -13.40 15.04
C ILE A 356 21.16 -14.30 16.28
N LYS A 357 20.04 -14.42 17.00
CA LYS A 357 19.93 -15.24 18.22
C LYS A 357 20.18 -16.72 17.96
N SER A 358 19.86 -17.20 16.77
CA SER A 358 20.07 -18.60 16.39
C SER A 358 21.53 -18.97 16.11
N GLY A 359 22.44 -17.98 16.03
CA GLY A 359 23.85 -18.20 15.66
C GLY A 359 24.07 -18.50 14.18
N LYS A 360 23.02 -18.55 13.35
CA LYS A 360 23.12 -18.80 11.89
C LYS A 360 24.05 -17.82 11.19
N ALA A 361 23.96 -16.53 11.51
CA ALA A 361 24.80 -15.51 10.90
C ALA A 361 26.28 -15.69 11.24
N LYS A 362 26.59 -15.96 12.52
CA LYS A 362 27.95 -16.22 13.01
C LYS A 362 28.56 -17.43 12.32
N ARG A 363 27.80 -18.53 12.22
CA ARG A 363 28.24 -19.74 11.49
C ARG A 363 28.58 -19.46 10.03
N GLN A 364 27.74 -18.72 9.31
CA GLN A 364 28.00 -18.42 7.90
C GLN A 364 29.22 -17.49 7.71
N ILE A 365 29.49 -16.59 8.66
CA ILE A 365 30.72 -15.80 8.66
C ILE A 365 31.95 -16.71 8.76
N GLN A 366 31.93 -17.65 9.70
CA GLN A 366 33.01 -18.61 9.90
C GLN A 366 33.24 -19.48 8.65
N GLU A 367 32.17 -20.02 8.06
CA GLU A 367 32.23 -20.76 6.79
C GLU A 367 32.89 -19.95 5.66
N HIS A 368 32.57 -18.65 5.57
CA HIS A 368 33.20 -17.76 4.58
C HIS A 368 34.66 -17.46 4.87
N ILE A 369 35.04 -17.31 6.14
CA ILE A 369 36.44 -17.15 6.58
C ILE A 369 37.26 -18.39 6.19
N GLU A 370 36.74 -19.59 6.47
CA GLU A 370 37.42 -20.86 6.20
C GLU A 370 37.72 -21.08 4.71
N ILE A 371 36.81 -20.66 3.82
CA ILE A 371 37.01 -20.73 2.36
C ILE A 371 37.74 -19.50 1.78
N GLY A 372 38.18 -18.57 2.62
CA GLY A 372 38.89 -17.35 2.21
C GLY A 372 38.02 -16.26 1.57
N ASN A 373 36.69 -16.35 1.66
CA ASN A 373 35.77 -15.34 1.12
C ASN A 373 35.53 -14.20 2.13
N LEU A 374 36.59 -13.41 2.37
CA LEU A 374 36.58 -12.35 3.38
C LEU A 374 35.59 -11.22 3.07
N GLU A 375 35.30 -10.93 1.79
CA GLU A 375 34.32 -9.91 1.41
C GLU A 375 32.91 -10.26 1.90
N LYS A 376 32.47 -11.51 1.69
CA LYS A 376 31.16 -11.96 2.19
C LYS A 376 31.13 -12.01 3.71
N ALA A 377 32.17 -12.54 4.34
CA ALA A 377 32.29 -12.57 5.81
C ALA A 377 32.09 -11.17 6.41
N LYS A 378 32.80 -10.16 5.87
CA LYS A 378 32.67 -8.75 6.28
C LYS A 378 31.28 -8.17 6.02
N SER A 379 30.69 -8.47 4.88
CA SER A 379 29.35 -7.96 4.56
C SER A 379 28.31 -8.43 5.59
N ILE A 380 28.38 -9.68 6.02
CA ILE A 380 27.47 -10.23 7.05
C ILE A 380 27.79 -9.62 8.41
N LEU A 381 29.08 -9.57 8.76
CA LEU A 381 29.57 -9.02 10.02
C LEU A 381 29.14 -7.57 10.25
N ASN A 382 29.25 -6.73 9.22
CA ASN A 382 28.83 -5.33 9.28
C ASN A 382 27.33 -5.21 9.56
N ILE A 383 26.50 -6.09 8.98
CA ILE A 383 25.05 -6.05 9.22
C ILE A 383 24.73 -6.44 10.66
N ILE A 384 25.35 -7.51 11.19
CA ILE A 384 25.02 -7.99 12.54
C ILE A 384 25.63 -7.14 13.66
N GLU A 385 26.72 -6.42 13.41
CA GLU A 385 27.36 -5.55 14.41
C GLU A 385 26.42 -4.44 14.89
N ASP A 386 25.57 -3.92 14.01
CA ASP A 386 24.58 -2.90 14.39
C ASP A 386 23.58 -3.42 15.44
N PHE A 387 23.35 -4.74 15.47
CA PHE A 387 22.42 -5.41 16.38
C PHE A 387 23.12 -6.02 17.61
N LEU A 388 24.33 -6.56 17.44
CA LEU A 388 25.15 -7.21 18.47
C LEU A 388 26.25 -6.29 18.98
N LYS A 389 25.88 -5.06 19.37
CA LYS A 389 26.87 -4.13 19.93
C LYS A 389 27.47 -4.73 21.19
N ASN A 390 28.79 -4.79 21.23
CA ASN A 390 29.58 -5.35 22.34
C ASN A 390 29.32 -6.85 22.53
N ASP A 391 29.61 -7.66 21.50
CA ASP A 391 29.63 -9.12 21.57
C ASP A 391 31.09 -9.58 21.37
N PRO A 392 31.68 -10.38 22.28
CA PRO A 392 33.10 -10.76 22.21
C PRO A 392 33.44 -11.52 20.92
N GLU A 393 32.52 -12.34 20.42
CA GLU A 393 32.71 -13.13 19.20
C GLU A 393 32.78 -12.23 17.96
N ILE A 394 32.08 -11.09 17.96
CA ILE A 394 32.20 -10.09 16.89
C ILE A 394 33.61 -9.48 16.86
N TYR A 395 34.19 -9.16 18.03
CA TYR A 395 35.57 -8.67 18.11
C TYR A 395 36.56 -9.74 17.66
N SER A 396 36.33 -10.99 18.07
CA SER A 396 37.15 -12.14 17.70
C SER A 396 37.17 -12.35 16.18
N ILE A 397 35.99 -12.46 15.56
CA ILE A 397 35.81 -12.62 14.11
C ILE A 397 36.46 -11.45 13.34
N LYS A 398 36.24 -10.20 13.79
CA LYS A 398 36.86 -9.03 13.14
C LYS A 398 38.38 -9.09 13.16
N ALA A 399 38.97 -9.49 14.28
CA ALA A 399 40.40 -9.62 14.41
C ALA A 399 40.96 -10.70 13.47
N VAL A 400 40.30 -11.86 13.40
CA VAL A 400 40.66 -12.93 12.46
C VAL A 400 40.66 -12.42 11.01
N ILE A 401 39.62 -11.70 10.61
CA ILE A 401 39.55 -11.09 9.27
C ILE A 401 40.70 -10.12 9.04
N PHE A 402 41.03 -9.24 10.00
CA PHE A 402 42.16 -8.33 9.87
C PHE A 402 43.52 -9.05 9.79
N MET A 403 43.72 -10.11 10.56
CA MET A 403 44.92 -10.95 10.47
C MET A 403 45.08 -11.57 9.08
N MET A 404 44.00 -12.13 8.52
CA MET A 404 44.00 -12.70 7.17
C MET A 404 44.26 -11.66 6.07
N GLU A 405 43.93 -10.39 6.31
CA GLU A 405 44.26 -9.27 5.42
C GLU A 405 45.65 -8.66 5.66
N ASN A 406 46.46 -9.23 6.54
CA ASN A 406 47.75 -8.70 6.98
C ASN A 406 47.66 -7.29 7.60
N LYS A 407 46.53 -6.97 8.25
CA LYS A 407 46.26 -5.74 8.98
C LYS A 407 46.43 -5.96 10.48
N LEU A 408 47.65 -6.35 10.88
CA LEU A 408 47.95 -6.82 12.23
C LEU A 408 47.69 -5.76 13.31
N LYS A 409 47.96 -4.48 13.01
CA LYS A 409 47.70 -3.36 13.94
C LYS A 409 46.20 -3.20 14.24
N GLU A 410 45.37 -3.31 13.21
CA GLU A 410 43.91 -3.25 13.33
C GLU A 410 43.37 -4.48 14.07
N ALA A 411 43.92 -5.67 13.81
CA ALA A 411 43.58 -6.88 14.55
C ALA A 411 43.87 -6.71 16.05
N ARG A 412 45.09 -6.26 16.41
CA ARG A 412 45.49 -6.00 17.80
C ARG A 412 44.55 -5.03 18.49
N ARG A 413 44.31 -3.86 17.87
CA ARG A 413 43.41 -2.84 18.43
C ARG A 413 41.99 -3.37 18.65
N THR A 414 41.52 -4.24 17.76
CA THR A 414 40.19 -4.84 17.86
C THR A 414 40.11 -5.83 19.03
N LEU A 415 41.11 -6.70 19.19
CA LEU A 415 41.19 -7.67 20.29
C LEU A 415 41.34 -6.98 21.64
N GLU A 416 42.23 -5.98 21.74
CA GLU A 416 42.43 -5.20 22.98
C GLU A 416 41.14 -4.50 23.40
N LYS A 417 40.40 -3.91 22.44
CA LYS A 417 39.11 -3.30 22.72
C LYS A 417 38.07 -4.33 23.18
N GLY A 418 38.08 -5.53 22.59
CA GLY A 418 37.24 -6.64 23.04
C GLY A 418 37.57 -7.07 24.47
N LEU A 419 38.84 -7.32 24.77
CA LEU A 419 39.32 -7.74 26.09
C LEU A 419 39.13 -6.69 27.19
N GLN A 420 39.10 -5.39 26.84
CA GLN A 420 38.71 -4.34 27.78
C GLN A 420 37.26 -4.50 28.27
N MET A 421 36.38 -5.04 27.44
CA MET A 421 34.96 -5.25 27.76
C MET A 421 34.69 -6.68 28.26
N PHE A 422 35.48 -7.66 27.79
CA PHE A 422 35.32 -9.09 28.03
C PHE A 422 36.67 -9.72 28.39
N SER A 423 37.19 -9.42 29.59
CA SER A 423 38.56 -9.74 29.97
C SER A 423 38.91 -11.23 30.03
N ASN A 424 37.90 -12.09 30.17
CA ASN A 424 38.07 -13.54 30.36
C ASN A 424 37.53 -14.35 29.17
N ASP A 425 37.26 -13.69 28.03
CA ASP A 425 36.76 -14.38 26.85
C ASP A 425 37.87 -15.22 26.20
N GLU A 426 37.64 -16.53 26.10
CA GLU A 426 38.65 -17.50 25.67
C GLU A 426 39.08 -17.27 24.21
N ASP A 427 38.14 -16.95 23.32
CA ASP A 427 38.43 -16.75 21.90
C ASP A 427 39.26 -15.47 21.68
N LEU A 428 38.96 -14.40 22.41
CA LEU A 428 39.74 -13.16 22.35
C LEU A 428 41.15 -13.34 22.90
N LEU A 429 41.31 -14.07 24.01
CA LEU A 429 42.61 -14.38 24.61
C LEU A 429 43.45 -15.27 23.68
N TYR A 430 42.84 -16.31 23.10
CA TYR A 430 43.50 -17.17 22.13
C TYR A 430 44.00 -16.38 20.92
N ASN A 431 43.13 -15.53 20.35
CA ASN A 431 43.48 -14.77 19.15
C ASN A 431 44.56 -13.70 19.40
N ILE A 432 44.63 -13.08 20.58
CA ILE A 432 45.71 -12.12 20.89
C ILE A 432 47.05 -12.82 21.09
N GLU A 433 47.06 -14.00 21.71
CA GLU A 433 48.27 -14.82 21.83
C GLU A 433 48.77 -15.30 20.45
N TYR A 434 47.84 -15.76 19.60
CA TYR A 434 48.15 -16.14 18.23
C TYR A 434 48.75 -14.96 17.44
N LEU A 435 48.16 -13.76 17.55
CA LEU A 435 48.69 -12.56 16.90
C LEU A 435 50.12 -12.21 17.38
N ASN A 436 50.39 -12.32 18.68
CA ASN A 436 51.74 -12.11 19.23
C ASN A 436 52.75 -13.11 18.63
N SER A 437 52.33 -14.36 18.38
CA SER A 437 53.19 -15.38 17.79
C SER A 437 53.59 -15.06 16.35
N ILE A 438 52.67 -14.50 15.55
CA ILE A 438 52.93 -14.09 14.16
C ILE A 438 53.92 -12.92 14.12
N GLU A 439 53.70 -11.90 14.95
CA GLU A 439 54.55 -10.71 14.98
C GLU A 439 55.99 -11.07 15.38
N ASN A 440 56.18 -11.95 16.36
CA ASN A 440 57.51 -12.41 16.80
C ASN A 440 58.27 -13.25 15.75
N THR A 441 57.61 -13.75 14.71
CA THR A 441 58.24 -14.50 13.60
C THR A 441 58.53 -13.65 12.36
N SER A 442 58.15 -12.37 12.38
CA SER A 442 58.29 -11.44 11.25
C SER A 442 59.47 -10.46 11.40
N ASP A 443 60.15 -10.49 12.55
CA ASP A 443 61.43 -9.82 12.86
C ASP A 443 62.60 -10.79 12.65
#